data_AF-A0AAV1ZA35-F1
#
_entry.id   AF-A0AAV1ZA35-F1
#
_cell.length_a   1.000
_cell.length_b   1.000
_cell.length_c   1.000
_cell.angle_alpha   90.00
_cell.angle_beta   90.00
_cell.angle_gamma   90.00
#
_symmetry.space_group_name_H-M   'P 1'
#
loop_
_entity.id
_entity.type
_entity.pdbx_description
1 polymer ?
#
loop_
_entity_poly.entity_id
_entity_poly.type
_entity_poly.pdbx_seq_one_letter_code
_entity_poly.pdbx_strand_id
1 'polypeptide(L)'
;MCPLQYLSATQDVLDAEILFSLKLIKSHFSYKSCNNVGNLFSKMFHDSIIARQFSMSERKAAYLCHFGIAPHFQNQVYEELRQLTHFTVLFDETLNKTNQQKQTNLHVRYW
;
A
#
# COMPACT_ATOMS: atom_id res chain seq x y z
N MET A 1 5.19 -28.93 -17.37
CA MET A 1 4.72 -27.79 -16.56
C MET A 1 3.42 -27.30 -17.15
N CYS A 2 2.35 -27.23 -16.35
CA CYS A 2 1.00 -26.94 -16.84
C CYS A 2 0.81 -25.41 -16.97
N PRO A 3 0.32 -24.85 -18.09
CA PRO A 3 0.17 -23.41 -18.30
C PRO A 3 -0.71 -22.70 -17.26
N LEU A 4 -1.63 -23.43 -16.63
CA LEU A 4 -2.51 -22.93 -15.58
C LEU A 4 -1.77 -22.52 -14.29
N GLN A 5 -0.65 -23.17 -13.96
CA GLN A 5 0.17 -22.79 -12.79
C GLN A 5 0.88 -21.45 -12.97
N TYR A 6 1.13 -21.01 -14.21
CA TYR A 6 1.81 -19.74 -14.47
C TYR A 6 0.87 -18.54 -14.24
N LEU A 7 -0.42 -18.68 -14.60
CA LEU A 7 -1.44 -17.67 -14.37
C LEU A 7 -1.78 -17.51 -12.87
N SER A 8 -1.87 -18.61 -12.12
CA SER A 8 -2.08 -18.55 -10.67
C SER A 8 -0.87 -17.95 -9.93
N ALA A 9 0.35 -18.33 -10.32
CA ALA A 9 1.58 -17.82 -9.72
C ALA A 9 1.72 -16.30 -9.87
N THR A 10 1.28 -15.71 -10.99
CA THR A 10 1.30 -14.24 -11.15
C THR A 10 0.35 -13.51 -10.19
N GLN A 11 -0.79 -14.12 -9.87
CA GLN A 11 -1.75 -13.55 -8.93
C GLN A 11 -1.24 -13.69 -7.49
N ASP A 12 -0.72 -14.85 -7.12
CA ASP A 12 -0.15 -15.10 -5.80
C ASP A 12 1.06 -14.17 -5.50
N VAL A 13 1.87 -13.87 -6.52
CA VAL A 13 2.97 -12.89 -6.41
C VAL A 13 2.43 -11.47 -6.21
N LEU A 14 1.41 -11.08 -6.99
CA LEU A 14 0.80 -9.76 -6.83
C LEU A 14 0.17 -9.59 -5.44
N ASP A 15 -0.51 -10.62 -4.93
CA ASP A 15 -1.10 -10.61 -3.59
C ASP A 15 -0.01 -10.47 -2.51
N ALA A 16 1.11 -11.18 -2.66
CA ALA A 16 2.26 -11.02 -1.77
C ALA A 16 2.85 -9.61 -1.83
N GLU A 17 2.93 -9.01 -3.01
CA GLU A 17 3.40 -7.64 -3.22
C GLU A 17 2.45 -6.59 -2.61
N ILE A 18 1.14 -6.77 -2.74
CA ILE A 18 0.12 -5.95 -2.08
C ILE A 18 0.22 -6.10 -0.56
N LEU A 19 0.31 -7.32 -0.04
CA LEU A 19 0.46 -7.59 1.38
C LEU A 19 1.73 -6.93 1.94
N PHE A 20 2.85 -7.04 1.21
CA PHE A 20 4.09 -6.38 1.59
C PHE A 20 3.95 -4.85 1.57
N SER A 21 3.25 -4.29 0.59
CA SER A 21 2.98 -2.85 0.52
C SER A 21 2.12 -2.36 1.71
N LEU A 22 1.12 -3.13 2.11
CA LEU A 22 0.33 -2.86 3.32
C LEU A 22 1.20 -2.90 4.58
N LYS A 23 2.09 -3.90 4.69
CA LYS A 23 3.05 -4.02 5.79
C LYS A 23 4.00 -2.83 5.85
N LEU A 24 4.49 -2.37 4.69
CA LEU A 24 5.36 -1.21 4.54
C LEU A 24 4.68 0.05 5.08
N ILE A 25 3.44 0.31 4.66
CA ILE A 25 2.65 1.46 5.14
C ILE A 25 2.42 1.37 6.66
N LYS A 26 1.90 0.24 7.13
CA LYS A 26 1.54 0.03 8.55
C LYS A 26 2.75 0.12 9.49
N SER A 27 3.94 -0.22 9.00
CA SER A 27 5.17 -0.19 9.79
C SER A 27 5.99 1.09 9.57
N HIS A 28 5.46 2.07 8.83
CA HIS A 28 6.12 3.34 8.50
C HIS A 28 7.51 3.17 7.86
N PHE A 29 7.67 2.15 7.02
CA PHE A 29 8.91 1.92 6.30
C PHE A 29 9.06 2.91 5.14
N SER A 30 10.29 3.33 4.88
CA SER A 30 10.61 4.13 3.69
C SER A 30 10.47 3.27 2.43
N TYR A 31 9.92 3.79 1.34
CA TYR A 31 9.89 3.07 0.06
C TYR A 31 11.29 2.68 -0.42
N LYS A 32 12.33 3.41 -0.03
CA LYS A 32 13.73 3.08 -0.34
C LYS A 32 14.17 1.75 0.30
N SER A 33 13.52 1.32 1.38
CA SER A 33 13.79 0.02 2.02
C SER A 33 13.28 -1.17 1.21
N CYS A 34 12.50 -0.95 0.14
CA CYS A 34 12.12 -2.02 -0.79
C CYS A 34 13.28 -2.51 -1.65
N ASN A 35 14.31 -1.69 -1.82
CA ASN A 35 15.44 -2.02 -2.68
C ASN A 35 16.13 -3.28 -2.17
N ASN A 36 16.37 -4.24 -3.06
CA ASN A 36 16.95 -5.57 -2.79
C ASN A 36 16.09 -6.53 -1.94
N VAL A 37 14.85 -6.18 -1.56
CA VAL A 37 13.98 -7.08 -0.79
C VAL A 37 13.62 -8.34 -1.57
N GLY A 38 13.39 -8.26 -2.88
CA GLY A 38 13.14 -9.46 -3.70
C GLY A 38 14.32 -10.44 -3.70
N ASN A 39 15.55 -9.92 -3.80
CA ASN A 39 16.75 -10.75 -3.71
C ASN A 39 16.91 -11.36 -2.30
N LEU A 40 16.56 -10.61 -1.25
CA LEU A 40 16.57 -11.10 0.12
C LEU A 40 15.55 -12.23 0.30
N PHE A 41 14.32 -12.06 -0.16
CA PHE A 41 13.27 -13.08 -0.06
C PHE A 41 13.60 -14.35 -0.84
N SER A 42 14.12 -14.21 -2.06
CA SER A 42 14.61 -15.35 -2.85
C SER A 42 15.70 -16.14 -2.12
N LYS A 43 16.56 -15.47 -1.33
CA LYS A 43 17.60 -16.10 -0.49
C LYS A 43 17.10 -16.63 0.85
N MET A 44 16.05 -16.05 1.42
CA MET A 44 15.49 -16.55 2.68
C MET A 44 14.58 -17.76 2.45
N PHE A 45 13.92 -17.81 1.29
CA PHE A 45 12.90 -18.79 0.93
C PHE A 45 13.19 -19.39 -0.46
N HIS A 46 14.31 -20.10 -0.59
CA HIS A 46 14.78 -20.63 -1.88
C HIS A 46 13.83 -21.62 -2.57
N ASP A 47 13.00 -22.30 -1.78
CA ASP A 47 11.99 -23.27 -2.21
C ASP A 47 10.68 -22.60 -2.68
N SER A 48 10.46 -21.34 -2.32
CA SER A 48 9.24 -20.60 -2.65
C SER A 48 9.31 -19.98 -4.05
N ILE A 49 8.41 -20.42 -4.93
CA ILE A 49 8.23 -19.84 -6.26
C ILE A 49 7.83 -18.36 -6.16
N ILE A 50 6.93 -18.04 -5.20
CA ILE A 50 6.47 -16.67 -4.94
C ILE A 50 7.66 -15.79 -4.54
N ALA A 51 8.48 -16.24 -3.59
CA ALA A 51 9.63 -15.46 -3.11
C ALA A 51 10.68 -15.24 -4.20
N ARG A 52 10.86 -16.21 -5.11
CA ARG A 52 11.76 -16.09 -6.26
C ARG A 52 11.26 -15.10 -7.32
N GLN A 53 9.94 -14.98 -7.47
CA GLN A 53 9.30 -14.09 -8.44
C GLN A 53 8.94 -12.72 -7.85
N PHE A 54 8.90 -12.60 -6.53
CA PHE A 54 8.60 -11.37 -5.82
C PHE A 54 9.57 -10.26 -6.23
N SER A 55 9.03 -9.15 -6.72
CA SER A 55 9.83 -8.04 -7.19
C SER A 55 9.21 -6.73 -6.73
N MET A 56 9.80 -6.14 -5.70
CA MET A 56 9.38 -4.85 -5.18
C MET A 56 10.53 -3.85 -5.29
N SER A 57 10.26 -2.74 -5.97
CA SER A 57 11.16 -1.57 -6.00
C SER A 57 10.50 -0.40 -5.28
N GLU A 58 11.28 0.63 -4.95
CA GLU A 58 10.76 1.89 -4.40
C GLU A 58 9.61 2.45 -5.25
N ARG A 59 9.80 2.52 -6.57
CA ARG A 59 8.81 3.05 -7.51
C ARG A 59 7.56 2.18 -7.59
N LYS A 60 7.73 0.86 -7.61
CA LYS A 60 6.61 -0.08 -7.67
C LYS A 60 5.78 -0.02 -6.39
N ALA A 61 6.44 0.02 -5.23
CA ALA A 61 5.77 0.19 -3.94
C ALA A 61 5.00 1.52 -3.89
N ALA A 62 5.64 2.63 -4.27
CA ALA A 62 4.99 3.93 -4.31
C ALA A 62 3.78 3.94 -5.26
N TYR A 63 3.91 3.33 -6.44
CA TYR A 63 2.83 3.22 -7.42
C TYR A 63 1.67 2.40 -6.90
N LEU A 64 1.93 1.20 -6.37
CA LEU A 64 0.91 0.33 -5.77
C LEU A 64 0.20 1.02 -4.61
N CYS A 65 0.94 1.69 -3.74
CA CYS A 65 0.37 2.40 -2.59
C CYS A 65 -0.51 3.58 -3.04
N HIS A 66 -0.03 4.41 -3.98
CA HIS A 66 -0.70 5.65 -4.36
C HIS A 66 -1.83 5.47 -5.38
N PHE A 67 -1.68 4.57 -6.35
CA PHE A 67 -2.64 4.39 -7.44
C PHE A 67 -3.49 3.11 -7.30
N GLY A 68 -3.08 2.16 -6.47
CA GLY A 68 -3.86 0.94 -6.21
C GLY A 68 -4.57 0.99 -4.85
N ILE A 69 -3.77 0.94 -3.79
CA ILE A 69 -4.24 0.77 -2.41
C ILE A 69 -5.02 2.00 -1.93
N ALA A 70 -4.45 3.21 -2.08
CA ALA A 70 -5.09 4.41 -1.57
C ALA A 70 -6.47 4.69 -2.21
N PRO A 71 -6.65 4.63 -3.55
CA PRO A 71 -7.96 4.84 -4.16
C PRO A 71 -8.98 3.78 -3.75
N HIS A 72 -8.56 2.52 -3.55
CA HIS A 72 -9.46 1.47 -3.08
C HIS A 72 -10.08 1.80 -1.72
N PHE A 73 -9.25 2.12 -0.72
CA PHE A 73 -9.73 2.48 0.62
C PHE A 73 -10.48 3.82 0.62
N GLN A 74 -10.03 4.81 -0.17
CA GLN A 74 -10.75 6.08 -0.29
C GLN A 74 -12.16 5.88 -0.85
N ASN A 75 -12.31 5.07 -1.90
CA ASN A 75 -13.62 4.77 -2.48
C ASN A 75 -14.52 4.06 -1.48
N GLN A 76 -14.00 3.09 -0.71
CA GLN A 76 -14.76 2.44 0.36
C GLN A 76 -15.30 3.45 1.37
N VAL A 77 -14.42 4.35 1.87
CA VAL A 77 -14.83 5.43 2.79
C VAL A 77 -15.87 6.34 2.14
N TYR A 78 -15.72 6.72 0.86
CA TYR A 78 -16.69 7.57 0.18
C TYR A 78 -18.04 6.90 -0.01
N GLU A 79 -18.09 5.62 -0.35
CA GLU A 79 -19.36 4.90 -0.45
C GLU A 79 -20.05 4.78 0.91
N GLU A 80 -19.31 4.53 1.99
CA GLU A 80 -19.85 4.56 3.35
C GLU A 80 -20.42 5.94 3.70
N LEU A 81 -19.66 7.01 3.47
CA LEU A 81 -20.09 8.37 3.79
C LEU A 81 -21.35 8.80 3.01
N ARG A 82 -21.53 8.31 1.78
CA ARG A 82 -22.73 8.60 0.97
C ARG A 82 -24.00 7.97 1.52
N GLN A 83 -23.88 6.89 2.29
CA GLN A 83 -25.02 6.20 2.90
C GLN A 83 -25.44 6.84 4.24
N LEU A 84 -24.59 7.67 4.82
CA LEU A 84 -24.84 8.32 6.09
C LEU A 84 -25.71 9.57 5.92
N THR A 85 -26.64 9.76 6.85
CA THR A 85 -27.43 10.99 6.93
C THR A 85 -26.63 12.14 7.54
N HIS A 86 -25.74 11.84 8.49
CA HIS A 86 -24.96 12.83 9.22
C HIS A 86 -23.56 12.30 9.49
N PHE A 87 -22.56 13.16 9.30
CA PHE A 87 -21.18 12.94 9.73
C PHE A 87 -20.57 14.29 10.11
N THR A 88 -19.48 14.26 10.87
CA THR A 88 -18.74 15.47 11.24
C THR A 88 -17.38 15.46 10.54
N VAL A 89 -16.99 16.60 9.95
CA VAL A 89 -15.64 16.81 9.42
C VAL A 89 -14.89 17.74 10.36
N LEU A 90 -13.79 17.24 10.90
CA LEU A 90 -12.83 17.99 11.69
C LEU A 90 -11.68 18.39 10.76
N PHE A 91 -11.27 19.65 10.80
CA PHE A 91 -10.10 20.14 10.07
C PHE A 91 -9.12 20.81 11.03
N ASP A 92 -7.83 20.57 10.82
CA ASP A 92 -6.75 21.18 11.59
C ASP A 92 -5.67 21.69 10.63
N GLU A 93 -5.33 22.98 10.75
CA GLU A 93 -4.32 23.62 9.93
C GLU A 93 -3.08 23.95 10.76
N THR A 94 -1.92 23.52 10.27
CA THR A 94 -0.64 23.80 10.92
C THR A 94 0.39 24.26 9.89
N LEU A 95 1.17 25.28 10.26
CA LEU A 95 2.36 25.68 9.50
C LEU A 95 3.55 24.90 10.04
N ASN A 96 4.14 24.04 9.21
CA ASN A 96 5.33 23.31 9.58
C ASN A 96 6.53 24.28 9.64
N LYS A 97 7.09 24.45 10.84
CA LYS A 97 8.16 25.42 11.11
C LYS A 97 9.48 25.08 10.40
N THR A 98 9.71 23.83 10.01
CA THR A 98 10.96 23.38 9.39
C THR A 98 10.92 23.56 7.87
N ASN A 99 9.89 23.04 7.20
CA ASN A 99 9.81 23.10 5.74
C ASN A 99 8.96 24.28 5.23
N GLN A 100 8.36 25.07 6.13
CA GLN A 100 7.50 26.23 5.82
C GLN A 100 6.27 25.91 4.95
N GLN A 101 5.85 24.64 4.94
CA GLN A 101 4.66 24.21 4.21
C GLN A 101 3.44 24.21 5.13
N LYS A 102 2.31 24.65 4.58
CA LYS A 102 1.01 24.50 5.23
C LYS A 102 0.57 23.04 5.12
N GLN A 103 0.13 22.48 6.22
CA GLN A 103 -0.49 21.18 6.29
C GLN A 103 -1.93 21.36 6.79
N THR A 104 -2.88 20.72 6.11
CA THR A 104 -4.28 20.64 6.54
C THR A 104 -4.64 19.17 6.71
N ASN A 105 -4.97 18.79 7.94
CA ASN A 105 -5.45 17.45 8.25
C ASN A 105 -6.98 17.47 8.24
N LEU A 106 -7.59 16.48 7.59
CA LEU A 106 -9.04 16.27 7.60
C LEU A 106 -9.32 14.94 8.31
N HIS A 107 -10.30 14.95 9.21
CA HIS A 107 -10.77 13.76 9.91
C HIS A 107 -12.30 13.72 9.84
N VAL A 108 -12.83 12.66 9.24
CA VAL A 108 -14.28 12.41 9.18
C VAL A 108 -14.69 11.46 10.30
N ARG A 109 -15.67 11.86 11.13
CA ARG A 109 -16.21 11.05 12.22
C ARG A 109 -17.69 10.76 11.99
N TYR A 110 -18.05 9.49 12.07
CA TYR A 110 -19.41 8.96 11.97
C TYR A 110 -19.60 7.78 12.92
N TRP A 111 -20.85 7.36 13.12
CA TRP A 111 -21.27 6.32 14.07
C TRP A 111 -22.08 5.25 13.36
#